data_AF-A0A518H633-F1
#
_entry.id   AF-A0A518H633-F1
#
_cell.length_a   1.000
_cell.length_b   1.000
_cell.length_c   1.000
_cell.angle_alpha   90.00
_cell.angle_beta   90.00
_cell.angle_gamma   90.00
#
_symmetry.space_group_name_H-M   'P 1'
#
loop_
_entity.id
_entity.type
_entity.pdbx_description
1 polymer ?
#
loop_
_entity_poly.entity_id
_entity_poly.type
_entity_poly.pdbx_seq_one_letter_code
_entity_poly.pdbx_strand_id
1 'polypeptide(L)'
;MSEAELHILRQRMRQGALQKARRGELVSKVPIGYVRSADGGAELDPDEQVRSFVRLVFDQFERIGSASGLLNWVAGRGLLVPVRADSGPDKGRLQWRRPSAATLRNMLVHPMYAGAYVYGRSFQARGRPRRGRPQRLPRDQWQVLIRDRYPAYIGWEAYEANVARLAANRSQREARGTTRRGRALLTGLVVCGRCGARMMTRYAGKASRPRYYCEAARVNYGAGRCQGLAARALDDEVVRLALLALTPSALEVSLRVAADLQGQIEQAEGQWRRRLERARFEADRARRQYDAVEPENRLVARTLEAAWEEKLAALRELSDEHERSLRQQPRALSAGEQAEIRRLAADLPSLWSMPSTTDADRKEVLRQVIEEVTVTVEGRTEWCEARNRWVGGSETRARLRRPVARLEQLADGERLRRRVVELRGEGLSATRVAERLDAEGLRAAAGGRITAATVARLVRRYGLARERPDAAGVRRGEWLVPDLAKRLGVPPGTVYSWARRGVVSARRIGEGGHGRLVITGLGGRPDLGAIRRRMSVREVEHGPSTCDAEA
;
A
#
# COMPACT_ATOMS: atom_id res chain seq x y z
N MET A 1 47.53 2.80 41.97
CA MET A 1 47.34 3.22 40.57
C MET A 1 46.43 4.43 40.54
N SER A 2 46.90 5.54 39.99
CA SER A 2 46.16 6.80 39.86
C SER A 2 45.07 6.69 38.79
N GLU A 3 43.95 7.43 38.93
CA GLU A 3 42.91 7.51 37.88
C GLU A 3 43.47 7.95 36.52
N ALA A 4 44.55 8.73 36.51
CA ALA A 4 45.25 9.16 35.30
C ALA A 4 45.95 7.98 34.58
N GLU A 5 46.57 7.06 35.32
CA GLU A 5 47.24 5.88 34.76
C GLU A 5 46.22 4.92 34.11
N LEU A 6 45.07 4.73 34.76
CA LEU A 6 43.96 3.96 34.21
C LEU A 6 43.39 4.60 32.93
N HIS A 7 43.37 5.93 32.85
CA HIS A 7 42.95 6.64 31.65
C HIS A 7 43.90 6.38 30.47
N ILE A 8 45.21 6.50 30.71
CA ILE A 8 46.26 6.29 29.69
C ILE A 8 46.25 4.83 29.20
N LEU A 9 46.14 3.85 30.10
CA LEU A 9 46.06 2.43 29.74
C LEU A 9 44.83 2.14 28.87
N ARG A 10 43.65 2.65 29.25
CA ARG A 10 42.42 2.50 28.44
C ARG A 10 42.56 3.13 27.06
N GLN A 11 43.20 4.29 26.96
CA GLN A 11 43.44 4.97 25.68
C GLN A 11 44.36 4.16 24.78
N ARG A 12 45.48 3.64 25.31
CA ARG A 12 46.43 2.79 24.57
C ARG A 12 45.77 1.48 24.11
N MET A 13 45.03 0.80 24.99
CA MET A 13 44.28 -0.41 24.61
C MET A 13 43.26 -0.13 23.51
N ARG A 14 42.55 1.00 23.59
CA ARG A 14 41.57 1.40 22.57
C ARG A 14 42.22 1.71 21.23
N GLN A 15 43.37 2.40 21.23
CA GLN A 15 44.14 2.65 20.02
C GLN A 15 44.69 1.35 19.42
N GLY A 16 45.23 0.44 20.23
CA GLY A 16 45.69 -0.88 19.77
C GLY A 16 44.56 -1.70 19.14
N ALA A 17 43.38 -1.72 19.76
CA ALA A 17 42.19 -2.34 19.21
C ALA A 17 41.78 -1.71 17.87
N LEU A 18 41.82 -0.37 17.76
CA LEU A 18 41.50 0.34 16.52
C LEU A 18 42.50 0.01 15.40
N GLN A 19 43.78 -0.11 15.69
CA GLN A 19 44.79 -0.49 14.70
C GLN A 19 44.58 -1.92 14.20
N LYS A 20 44.29 -2.87 15.09
CA LYS A 20 43.88 -4.24 14.69
C LYS A 20 42.59 -4.23 13.85
N ALA A 21 41.63 -3.37 14.20
CA ALA A 21 40.41 -3.21 13.41
C ALA A 21 40.70 -2.66 12.01
N ARG A 22 41.58 -1.65 11.87
CA ARG A 22 41.95 -1.08 10.56
C ARG A 22 42.59 -2.10 9.62
N ARG A 23 43.28 -3.12 10.16
CA ARG A 23 43.82 -4.25 9.39
C ARG A 23 42.81 -5.40 9.18
N GLY A 24 41.61 -5.30 9.74
CA GLY A 24 40.59 -6.34 9.64
C GLY A 24 40.82 -7.57 10.55
N GLU A 25 41.71 -7.47 11.52
CA GLU A 25 42.11 -8.58 12.41
C GLU A 25 41.24 -8.69 13.66
N LEU A 26 40.48 -7.64 14.00
CA LEU A 26 39.66 -7.61 15.20
C LEU A 26 38.25 -8.18 14.94
N VAL A 27 38.10 -9.50 15.01
CA VAL A 27 36.82 -10.21 14.85
C VAL A 27 36.30 -10.71 16.20
N SER A 28 35.24 -10.08 16.72
CA SER A 28 34.65 -10.46 18.01
C SER A 28 33.50 -11.46 17.89
N LYS A 29 32.58 -11.25 16.95
CA LYS A 29 31.41 -12.11 16.72
C LYS A 29 31.09 -12.18 15.23
N VAL A 30 30.77 -13.38 14.77
CA VAL A 30 30.34 -13.65 13.40
C VAL A 30 28.82 -13.89 13.36
N PRO A 31 28.13 -13.53 12.26
CA PRO A 31 26.70 -13.78 12.10
C PRO A 31 26.43 -15.25 11.73
N ILE A 32 25.14 -15.62 11.68
CA ILE A 32 24.69 -16.96 11.28
C ILE A 32 25.25 -17.34 9.90
N GLY A 33 25.74 -18.56 9.72
CA GLY A 33 26.37 -19.00 8.47
C GLY A 33 27.87 -18.75 8.39
N TYR A 34 28.47 -18.23 9.46
CA TYR A 34 29.90 -18.10 9.60
C TYR A 34 30.40 -18.74 10.89
N VAL A 35 31.62 -19.25 10.85
CA VAL A 35 32.39 -19.68 12.02
C VAL A 35 33.69 -18.87 12.09
N ARG A 36 34.28 -18.76 13.28
CA ARG A 36 35.61 -18.14 13.41
C ARG A 36 36.67 -19.14 12.96
N SER A 37 37.59 -18.70 12.10
CA SER A 37 38.75 -19.52 11.73
C SER A 37 39.78 -19.57 12.86
N ALA A 38 40.68 -20.55 12.79
CA ALA A 38 41.81 -20.67 13.73
C ALA A 38 42.71 -19.42 13.71
N ASP A 39 42.88 -18.81 12.53
CA ASP A 39 43.68 -17.59 12.33
C ASP A 39 42.97 -16.31 12.81
N GLY A 40 41.81 -16.44 13.46
CA GLY A 40 41.05 -15.34 14.03
C GLY A 40 40.14 -14.61 13.04
N GLY A 41 40.03 -15.09 11.80
CA GLY A 41 39.15 -14.57 10.75
C GLY A 41 37.71 -15.14 10.81
N ALA A 42 36.99 -15.06 9.69
CA ALA A 42 35.67 -15.64 9.53
C ALA A 42 35.60 -16.46 8.24
N GLU A 43 35.07 -17.67 8.36
CA GLU A 43 34.85 -18.62 7.26
C GLU A 43 33.37 -19.00 7.21
N LEU A 44 32.93 -19.53 6.07
CA LEU A 44 31.57 -20.06 5.96
C LEU A 44 31.39 -21.23 6.91
N ASP A 45 30.19 -21.40 7.46
CA ASP A 45 29.87 -22.53 8.31
C ASP A 45 30.18 -23.85 7.57
N PRO A 46 30.90 -24.81 8.18
CA PRO A 46 31.21 -26.09 7.54
C PRO A 46 29.97 -26.94 7.29
N ASP A 47 28.88 -26.71 8.03
CA ASP A 47 27.60 -27.40 7.82
C ASP A 47 26.89 -26.88 6.56
N GLU A 48 26.68 -27.77 5.59
CA GLU A 48 26.04 -27.44 4.32
C GLU A 48 24.59 -27.00 4.46
N GLN A 49 23.84 -27.54 5.42
CA GLN A 49 22.46 -27.14 5.65
C GLN A 49 22.40 -25.69 6.14
N VAL A 50 23.37 -25.27 6.95
CA VAL A 50 23.48 -23.88 7.38
C VAL A 50 23.75 -22.96 6.19
N ARG A 51 24.72 -23.31 5.34
CA ARG A 51 25.04 -22.51 4.13
C ARG A 51 23.84 -22.42 3.19
N SER A 52 23.16 -23.54 2.96
CA SER A 52 21.97 -23.61 2.11
C SER A 52 20.81 -22.79 2.66
N PHE A 53 20.58 -22.81 3.99
CA PHE A 53 19.56 -21.97 4.62
C PHE A 53 19.85 -20.48 4.44
N VAL A 54 21.12 -20.05 4.58
CA VAL A 54 21.49 -18.65 4.42
C VAL A 54 21.27 -18.18 2.98
N ARG A 55 21.69 -18.97 1.98
CA ARG A 55 21.43 -18.68 0.56
C ARG A 55 19.93 -18.55 0.29
N LEU A 56 19.15 -19.52 0.76
CA LEU A 56 17.69 -19.54 0.62
C LEU A 56 17.02 -18.29 1.21
N VAL A 57 17.51 -17.77 2.34
CA VAL A 57 17.00 -16.54 2.95
C VAL A 57 17.19 -15.34 2.04
N PHE A 58 18.36 -15.20 1.40
CA PHE A 58 18.63 -14.09 0.48
C PHE A 58 17.85 -14.25 -0.83
N ASP A 59 17.84 -15.44 -1.41
CA ASP A 59 17.08 -15.73 -2.64
C ASP A 59 15.59 -15.44 -2.46
N GLN A 60 15.01 -15.85 -1.32
CA GLN A 60 13.61 -15.56 -1.04
C GLN A 60 13.35 -14.11 -0.66
N PHE A 61 14.31 -13.42 -0.04
CA PHE A 61 14.15 -11.99 0.19
C PHE A 61 14.18 -11.19 -1.12
N GLU A 62 14.99 -11.62 -2.09
CA GLU A 62 15.00 -11.01 -3.43
C GLU A 62 13.63 -11.11 -4.11
N ARG A 63 12.96 -12.27 -3.98
CA ARG A 63 11.61 -12.52 -4.52
C ARG A 63 10.48 -11.84 -3.73
N ILE A 64 10.48 -11.98 -2.41
CA ILE A 64 9.39 -11.50 -1.53
C ILE A 64 9.51 -10.00 -1.24
N GLY A 65 10.73 -9.48 -1.19
CA GLY A 65 11.02 -8.06 -1.03
C GLY A 65 10.71 -7.46 0.35
N SER A 66 10.24 -8.23 1.34
CA SER A 66 9.93 -7.74 2.69
C SER A 66 10.36 -8.69 3.81
N ALA A 67 10.90 -8.14 4.91
CA ALA A 67 11.35 -8.94 6.04
C ALA A 67 10.19 -9.67 6.77
N SER A 68 9.02 -9.03 6.85
CA SER A 68 7.82 -9.68 7.41
C SER A 68 7.27 -10.76 6.49
N GLY A 69 7.29 -10.55 5.17
CA GLY A 69 6.90 -11.57 4.20
C GLY A 69 7.84 -12.78 4.27
N LEU A 70 9.15 -12.54 4.33
CA LEU A 70 10.16 -13.58 4.52
C LEU A 70 9.91 -14.36 5.81
N LEU A 71 9.68 -13.68 6.94
CA LEU A 71 9.37 -14.36 8.21
C LEU A 71 8.14 -15.26 8.08
N ASN A 72 7.05 -14.76 7.51
CA ASN A 72 5.84 -15.55 7.31
C ASN A 72 6.07 -16.74 6.39
N TRP A 73 6.90 -16.59 5.36
CA TRP A 73 7.26 -17.68 4.45
C TRP A 73 8.09 -18.76 5.15
N VAL A 74 9.13 -18.38 5.90
CA VAL A 74 9.98 -19.31 6.66
C VAL A 74 9.15 -20.04 7.70
N ALA A 75 8.35 -19.31 8.49
CA ALA A 75 7.49 -19.88 9.52
C ALA A 75 6.38 -20.76 8.94
N GLY A 76 5.74 -20.35 7.84
CA GLY A 76 4.67 -21.10 7.18
C GLY A 76 5.13 -22.43 6.58
N ARG A 77 6.43 -22.57 6.28
CA ARG A 77 7.05 -23.82 5.83
C ARG A 77 7.65 -24.66 6.96
N GLY A 78 7.50 -24.23 8.22
CA GLY A 78 8.06 -24.92 9.37
C GLY A 78 9.59 -24.91 9.45
N LEU A 79 10.26 -24.03 8.68
CA LEU A 79 11.72 -23.98 8.65
C LEU A 79 12.28 -23.38 9.94
N LEU A 80 13.36 -23.97 10.44
CA LEU A 80 14.10 -23.50 11.61
C LEU A 80 15.36 -22.74 11.19
N VAL A 81 15.76 -21.77 12.00
CA VAL A 81 16.97 -20.98 11.80
C VAL A 81 18.16 -21.68 12.48
N PRO A 82 19.24 -21.99 11.75
CA PRO A 82 20.45 -22.54 12.33
C PRO A 82 21.22 -21.45 13.08
N VAL A 83 21.33 -21.56 14.39
CA VAL A 83 22.02 -20.61 15.25
C VAL A 83 23.10 -21.34 16.03
N ARG A 84 24.36 -20.91 15.90
CA ARG A 84 25.42 -21.32 16.83
C ARG A 84 25.36 -20.47 18.09
N ALA A 85 25.30 -21.10 19.25
CA ALA A 85 25.24 -20.37 20.52
C ALA A 85 26.50 -19.52 20.70
N ASP A 86 26.33 -18.27 21.09
CA ASP A 86 27.42 -17.29 21.21
C ASP A 86 28.03 -17.22 22.61
N SER A 87 27.37 -17.83 23.60
CA SER A 87 27.67 -17.74 25.01
C SER A 87 27.06 -18.93 25.76
N GLY A 88 27.50 -19.13 27.01
CA GLY A 88 27.02 -20.23 27.86
C GLY A 88 27.72 -21.57 27.58
N PRO A 89 27.24 -22.65 28.23
CA PRO A 89 27.87 -23.98 28.16
C PRO A 89 27.81 -24.60 26.76
N ASP A 90 26.81 -24.25 25.95
CA ASP A 90 26.66 -24.74 24.57
C ASP A 90 27.39 -23.87 23.52
N LYS A 91 28.29 -22.97 23.94
CA LYS A 91 28.95 -22.02 23.01
C LYS A 91 29.57 -22.74 21.80
N GLY A 92 29.22 -22.30 20.60
CA GLY A 92 29.66 -22.88 19.33
C GLY A 92 28.79 -24.03 18.81
N ARG A 93 27.94 -24.64 19.64
CA ARG A 93 27.03 -25.71 19.25
C ARG A 93 25.91 -25.20 18.35
N LEU A 94 25.64 -25.94 17.28
CA LEU A 94 24.56 -25.64 16.33
C LEU A 94 23.20 -25.98 16.94
N GLN A 95 22.25 -25.05 16.86
CA GLN A 95 20.88 -25.20 17.35
C GLN A 95 19.87 -24.71 16.31
N TRP A 96 18.76 -25.43 16.16
CA TRP A 96 17.69 -25.07 15.24
C TRP A 96 16.56 -24.38 16.01
N ARG A 97 16.40 -23.08 15.78
CA ARG A 97 15.47 -22.23 16.55
C ARG A 97 14.34 -21.72 15.67
N ARG A 98 13.19 -21.40 16.27
CA ARG A 98 12.09 -20.75 15.54
C ARG A 98 12.56 -19.41 14.93
N PRO A 99 12.10 -19.07 13.71
CA PRO A 99 12.49 -17.83 13.07
C PRO A 99 11.99 -16.61 13.84
N SER A 100 12.82 -15.58 13.92
CA SER A 100 12.46 -14.31 14.54
C SER A 100 12.65 -13.16 13.55
N ALA A 101 11.75 -12.17 13.61
CA ALA A 101 11.85 -10.97 12.78
C ALA A 101 13.19 -10.25 12.95
N ALA A 102 13.70 -10.21 14.19
CA ALA A 102 14.97 -9.56 14.52
C ALA A 102 16.16 -10.32 13.89
N THR A 103 16.16 -11.65 13.96
CA THR A 103 17.23 -12.49 13.39
C THR A 103 17.28 -12.34 11.88
N LEU A 104 16.17 -12.55 11.18
CA LEU A 104 16.12 -12.46 9.71
C LEU A 104 16.47 -11.04 9.23
N ARG A 105 15.95 -10.00 9.91
CA ARG A 105 16.33 -8.62 9.58
C ARG A 105 17.83 -8.37 9.78
N ASN A 106 18.41 -8.89 10.86
CA ASN A 106 19.85 -8.74 11.10
C ASN A 106 20.68 -9.44 10.02
N MET A 107 20.24 -10.61 9.52
CA MET A 107 20.90 -11.29 8.40
C MET A 107 20.94 -10.38 7.16
N LEU A 108 19.78 -9.85 6.75
CA LEU A 108 19.64 -9.03 5.55
C LEU A 108 20.42 -7.71 5.55
N VAL A 109 20.82 -7.20 6.73
CA VAL A 109 21.56 -5.92 6.86
C VAL A 109 22.99 -6.09 7.34
N HIS A 110 23.49 -7.33 7.48
CA HIS A 110 24.85 -7.56 7.93
C HIS A 110 25.83 -7.57 6.73
N PRO A 111 26.79 -6.64 6.64
CA PRO A 111 27.64 -6.49 5.47
C PRO A 111 28.64 -7.65 5.27
N MET A 112 28.90 -8.45 6.32
CA MET A 112 29.72 -9.66 6.20
C MET A 112 29.15 -10.69 5.21
N TYR A 113 27.83 -10.75 5.01
CA TYR A 113 27.26 -11.63 3.96
C TYR A 113 27.67 -11.19 2.54
N ALA A 114 28.11 -9.94 2.37
CA ALA A 114 28.74 -9.42 1.16
C ALA A 114 30.27 -9.34 1.27
N GLY A 115 30.87 -10.20 2.10
CA GLY A 115 32.33 -10.32 2.25
C GLY A 115 33.00 -9.19 3.02
N ALA A 116 32.27 -8.19 3.51
CA ALA A 116 32.90 -7.03 4.12
C ALA A 116 33.18 -7.18 5.62
N TYR A 117 34.37 -6.75 6.03
CA TYR A 117 34.73 -6.48 7.40
C TYR A 117 34.31 -5.07 7.82
N VAL A 118 33.79 -4.95 9.03
CA VAL A 118 33.24 -3.70 9.55
C VAL A 118 33.53 -3.53 11.04
N TYR A 119 33.98 -2.34 11.42
CA TYR A 119 34.20 -1.95 12.81
C TYR A 119 33.58 -0.59 13.13
N GLY A 120 33.09 -0.44 14.36
CA GLY A 120 32.50 0.83 14.83
C GLY A 120 31.07 1.11 14.35
N ARG A 121 30.26 0.07 14.07
CA ARG A 121 28.87 0.22 13.58
C ARG A 121 27.87 0.78 14.58
N SER A 122 28.25 0.87 15.84
CA SER A 122 27.39 1.34 16.92
C SER A 122 28.17 2.22 17.88
N PHE A 123 27.51 3.26 18.38
CA PHE A 123 28.04 4.17 19.38
C PHE A 123 27.18 4.13 20.66
N GLN A 124 27.84 4.27 21.81
CA GLN A 124 27.19 4.44 23.09
C GLN A 124 27.74 5.73 23.72
N ALA A 125 26.87 6.74 23.84
CA ALA A 125 27.23 8.02 24.44
C ALA A 125 27.63 7.85 25.91
N ARG A 126 28.70 8.54 26.34
CA ARG A 126 29.11 8.59 27.74
C ARG A 126 28.02 9.29 28.57
N GLY A 127 27.59 8.70 29.69
CA GLY A 127 26.61 9.27 30.63
C GLY A 127 25.21 8.63 30.62
N ARG A 128 24.87 7.77 29.65
CA ARG A 128 23.64 6.96 29.75
C ARG A 128 23.91 5.68 30.56
N PRO A 129 22.98 5.23 31.41
CA PRO A 129 23.16 3.97 32.15
C PRO A 129 23.47 2.84 31.18
N ARG A 130 24.36 1.92 31.58
CA ARG A 130 24.82 0.75 30.80
C ARG A 130 23.70 -0.14 30.24
N ARG A 131 22.44 0.09 30.64
CA ARG A 131 21.23 -0.61 30.17
C ARG A 131 20.67 -0.11 28.82
N GLY A 132 21.18 0.99 28.26
CA GLY A 132 20.74 1.48 26.95
C GLY A 132 21.33 0.68 25.77
N ARG A 133 20.50 0.32 24.78
CA ARG A 133 20.97 -0.36 23.55
C ARG A 133 21.88 0.59 22.75
N PRO A 134 23.06 0.14 22.27
CA PRO A 134 23.94 0.97 21.44
C PRO A 134 23.21 1.49 20.21
N GLN A 135 23.37 2.77 19.90
CA GLN A 135 22.78 3.37 18.70
C GLN A 135 23.60 2.95 17.48
N ARG A 136 22.93 2.46 16.44
CA ARG A 136 23.62 2.17 15.17
C ARG A 136 23.96 3.46 14.44
N LEU A 137 25.18 3.52 13.92
CA LEU A 137 25.66 4.66 13.16
C LEU A 137 25.35 4.50 11.65
N PRO A 138 25.09 5.62 10.96
CA PRO A 138 25.16 5.70 9.50
C PRO A 138 26.47 5.14 8.93
N ARG A 139 26.45 4.69 7.68
CA ARG A 139 27.59 3.97 7.06
C ARG A 139 28.85 4.84 6.93
N ASP A 140 28.66 6.10 6.56
CA ASP A 140 29.67 7.16 6.48
C ASP A 140 30.39 7.42 7.82
N GLN A 141 29.79 6.99 8.94
CA GLN A 141 30.38 7.15 10.27
C GLN A 141 30.98 5.83 10.80
N TRP A 142 31.06 4.79 9.97
CA TRP A 142 31.77 3.56 10.36
C TRP A 142 33.27 3.81 10.38
N GLN A 143 33.94 3.36 11.43
CA GLN A 143 35.38 3.61 11.61
C GLN A 143 36.24 2.80 10.64
N VAL A 144 35.79 1.60 10.26
CA VAL A 144 36.47 0.74 9.29
C VAL A 144 35.43 0.01 8.46
N LEU A 145 35.61 0.01 7.14
CA LEU A 145 34.92 -0.83 6.17
C LEU A 145 35.96 -1.35 5.18
N ILE A 146 36.17 -2.67 5.15
CA ILE A 146 37.05 -3.33 4.19
C ILE A 146 36.17 -4.31 3.42
N ARG A 147 36.06 -4.12 2.10
CA ARG A 147 35.31 -5.03 1.23
C ARG A 147 36.16 -6.26 0.91
N ASP A 148 35.50 -7.34 0.50
CA ASP A 148 36.16 -8.56 0.00
C ASP A 148 37.17 -9.20 0.97
N ARG A 149 36.92 -9.08 2.28
CA ARG A 149 37.77 -9.63 3.33
C ARG A 149 37.43 -11.09 3.68
N TYR A 150 36.16 -11.45 3.54
CA TYR A 150 35.61 -12.75 3.91
C TYR A 150 34.89 -13.40 2.72
N PRO A 151 34.75 -14.74 2.71
CA PRO A 151 33.84 -15.41 1.79
C PRO A 151 32.43 -14.83 1.87
N ALA A 152 31.84 -14.52 0.73
CA ALA A 152 30.53 -13.87 0.64
C ALA A 152 29.42 -14.87 0.25
N TYR A 153 28.22 -14.64 0.77
CA TYR A 153 27.00 -15.31 0.30
C TYR A 153 26.32 -14.54 -0.83
N ILE A 154 26.49 -13.22 -0.87
CA ILE A 154 25.90 -12.31 -1.85
C ILE A 154 26.94 -11.28 -2.31
N GLY A 155 26.74 -10.66 -3.49
CA GLY A 155 27.58 -9.54 -3.93
C GLY A 155 27.35 -8.24 -3.14
N TRP A 156 28.25 -7.27 -3.29
CA TRP A 156 28.12 -5.97 -2.63
C TRP A 156 26.90 -5.19 -3.13
N GLU A 157 26.62 -5.20 -4.44
CA GLU A 157 25.43 -4.54 -5.00
C GLU A 157 24.14 -5.15 -4.43
N ALA A 158 24.08 -6.48 -4.31
CA ALA A 158 22.94 -7.17 -3.72
C ALA A 158 22.71 -6.78 -2.25
N TYR A 159 23.79 -6.58 -1.47
CA TYR A 159 23.69 -6.05 -0.11
C TYR A 159 23.13 -4.64 -0.07
N GLU A 160 23.62 -3.73 -0.93
CA GLU A 160 23.14 -2.35 -1.00
C GLU A 160 21.66 -2.30 -1.42
N ALA A 161 21.27 -3.10 -2.41
CA ALA A 161 19.89 -3.26 -2.83
C ALA A 161 19.00 -3.76 -1.68
N ASN A 162 19.46 -4.74 -0.90
CA ASN A 162 18.72 -5.25 0.26
C ASN A 162 18.51 -4.18 1.34
N VAL A 163 19.55 -3.41 1.67
CA VAL A 163 19.47 -2.32 2.65
C VAL A 163 18.53 -1.22 2.16
N ALA A 164 18.64 -0.82 0.89
CA ALA A 164 17.77 0.17 0.28
C ALA A 164 16.30 -0.29 0.29
N ARG A 165 16.03 -1.55 -0.09
CA ARG A 165 14.68 -2.14 -0.07
C ARG A 165 14.11 -2.17 1.35
N LEU A 166 14.89 -2.56 2.36
CA LEU A 166 14.45 -2.54 3.76
C LEU A 166 14.22 -1.11 4.28
N ALA A 167 14.94 -0.12 3.77
CA ALA A 167 14.68 1.29 4.06
C ALA A 167 13.36 1.76 3.43
N ALA A 168 13.16 1.49 2.15
CA ALA A 168 11.93 1.80 1.41
C ALA A 168 10.68 1.13 2.00
N ASN A 169 10.85 -0.04 2.62
CA ASN A 169 9.78 -0.78 3.28
C ASN A 169 9.29 -0.16 4.61
N ARG A 170 10.02 0.80 5.19
CA ARG A 170 9.61 1.44 6.44
C ARG A 170 8.34 2.26 6.20
N SER A 171 7.42 2.25 7.16
CA SER A 171 6.21 3.09 7.10
C SER A 171 6.54 4.50 7.61
N GLN A 172 7.47 5.17 6.95
CA GLN A 172 7.85 6.57 7.19
C GLN A 172 7.33 7.44 6.04
N ARG A 173 7.40 8.77 6.18
CA ARG A 173 6.92 9.70 5.15
C ARG A 173 7.73 9.54 3.87
N GLU A 174 9.05 9.41 4.03
CA GLU A 174 10.06 9.34 2.97
C GLU A 174 10.12 7.97 2.28
N ALA A 175 9.41 6.96 2.81
CA ALA A 175 9.53 5.57 2.35
C ALA A 175 8.16 5.05 1.89
N ARG A 176 8.09 4.37 0.75
CA ARG A 176 6.81 3.92 0.12
C ARG A 176 6.12 2.78 0.88
N GLY A 177 6.81 2.15 1.83
CA GLY A 177 6.32 1.06 2.66
C GLY A 177 6.15 -0.23 1.87
N THR A 178 5.93 -1.36 2.54
CA THR A 178 5.67 -2.65 1.85
C THR A 178 4.28 -2.68 1.19
N THR A 179 4.12 -3.50 0.15
CA THR A 179 2.80 -3.90 -0.34
C THR A 179 2.14 -4.75 0.74
N ARG A 180 1.06 -4.24 1.34
CA ARG A 180 0.30 -5.00 2.36
C ARG A 180 -0.87 -5.72 1.71
N ARG A 181 -1.18 -6.92 2.18
CA ARG A 181 -2.39 -7.65 1.80
C ARG A 181 -3.65 -6.82 2.14
N GLY A 182 -4.65 -6.88 1.27
CA GLY A 182 -5.97 -6.27 1.47
C GLY A 182 -6.42 -5.37 0.32
N ARG A 183 -7.67 -4.89 0.36
CA ARG A 183 -8.35 -4.26 -0.80
C ARG A 183 -7.98 -2.80 -1.09
N ALA A 184 -7.26 -2.13 -0.20
CA ALA A 184 -6.84 -0.73 -0.41
C ALA A 184 -5.63 -0.68 -1.35
N LEU A 185 -5.81 -0.16 -2.57
CA LEU A 185 -4.77 -0.17 -3.61
C LEU A 185 -3.69 0.88 -3.33
N LEU A 186 -4.07 2.09 -2.92
CA LEU A 186 -3.11 3.18 -2.68
C LEU A 186 -2.51 3.14 -1.27
N THR A 187 -2.51 1.98 -0.61
CA THR A 187 -1.95 1.85 0.74
C THR A 187 -0.46 2.20 0.73
N GLY A 188 -0.09 3.22 1.50
CA GLY A 188 1.28 3.73 1.51
C GLY A 188 1.63 4.66 0.34
N LEU A 189 0.68 5.11 -0.47
CA LEU A 189 0.92 6.18 -1.47
C LEU A 189 0.15 7.46 -1.14
N VAL A 190 -0.90 7.35 -0.31
CA VAL A 190 -1.77 8.50 0.00
C VAL A 190 -1.16 9.44 1.05
N VAL A 191 -1.11 10.72 0.71
CA VAL A 191 -0.67 11.82 1.56
C VAL A 191 -1.82 12.82 1.77
N CYS A 192 -1.92 13.36 2.98
CA CYS A 192 -2.91 14.34 3.36
C CYS A 192 -2.55 15.71 2.77
N GLY A 193 -3.36 16.25 1.86
CA GLY A 193 -3.10 17.58 1.29
C GLY A 193 -3.33 18.75 2.24
N ARG A 194 -3.87 18.52 3.45
CA ARG A 194 -4.02 19.55 4.49
C ARG A 194 -2.80 19.74 5.38
N CYS A 195 -2.13 18.65 5.77
CA CYS A 195 -1.00 18.69 6.70
C CYS A 195 0.27 18.01 6.19
N GLY A 196 0.27 17.50 4.96
CA GLY A 196 1.42 16.83 4.34
C GLY A 196 1.79 15.48 4.96
N ALA A 197 1.04 15.00 5.96
CA ALA A 197 1.29 13.73 6.62
C ALA A 197 0.72 12.56 5.83
N ARG A 198 1.39 11.41 5.91
CA ARG A 198 0.95 10.19 5.24
C ARG A 198 -0.36 9.66 5.84
N MET A 199 -1.27 9.23 4.99
CA MET A 199 -2.55 8.67 5.41
C MET A 199 -2.45 7.17 5.69
N MET A 200 -3.12 6.73 6.75
CA MET A 200 -3.16 5.34 7.19
C MET A 200 -4.39 4.65 6.63
N THR A 201 -4.22 3.42 6.17
CA THR A 201 -5.32 2.54 5.78
C THR A 201 -5.91 1.87 7.02
N ARG A 202 -7.23 1.98 7.21
CA ARG A 202 -7.99 1.20 8.19
C ARG A 202 -9.14 0.48 7.50
N TYR A 203 -9.42 -0.73 7.97
CA TYR A 203 -10.59 -1.50 7.55
C TYR A 203 -11.68 -1.36 8.60
N ALA A 204 -12.93 -1.14 8.19
CA ALA A 204 -14.04 -0.92 9.11
C ALA A 204 -15.34 -1.62 8.67
N GLY A 205 -16.17 -1.94 9.66
CA GLY A 205 -17.49 -2.56 9.49
C GLY A 205 -17.43 -4.05 9.16
N LYS A 206 -18.61 -4.71 9.12
CA LYS A 206 -18.74 -6.15 8.86
C LYS A 206 -18.11 -6.59 7.54
N ALA A 207 -18.19 -5.74 6.51
CA ALA A 207 -17.61 -6.00 5.19
C ALA A 207 -16.12 -5.62 5.07
N SER A 208 -15.46 -5.24 6.18
CA SER A 208 -14.05 -4.86 6.22
C SER A 208 -13.65 -3.92 5.08
N ARG A 209 -14.38 -2.80 4.94
CA ARG A 209 -14.17 -1.88 3.82
C ARG A 209 -12.99 -0.94 4.10
N PRO A 210 -12.05 -0.76 3.15
CA PRO A 210 -10.89 0.09 3.36
C PRO A 210 -11.25 1.58 3.37
N ARG A 211 -10.57 2.33 4.23
CA ARG A 211 -10.66 3.79 4.36
C ARG A 211 -9.27 4.37 4.61
N TYR A 212 -9.03 5.55 4.06
CA TYR A 212 -7.81 6.32 4.32
C TYR A 212 -8.09 7.40 5.37
N TYR A 213 -7.23 7.48 6.38
CA TYR A 213 -7.34 8.46 7.47
C TYR A 213 -6.02 9.16 7.71
N CYS A 214 -6.08 10.48 7.89
CA CYS A 214 -4.97 11.26 8.39
C CYS A 214 -5.07 11.34 9.91
N GLU A 215 -4.17 10.65 10.61
CA GLU A 215 -4.14 10.57 12.07
C GLU A 215 -3.01 11.38 12.71
N ALA A 216 -2.17 12.05 11.91
CA ALA A 216 -1.00 12.77 12.41
C ALA A 216 -1.34 13.76 13.53
N ALA A 217 -2.36 14.59 13.36
CA ALA A 217 -2.78 15.55 14.38
C ALA A 217 -3.23 14.87 15.69
N ARG A 218 -3.90 13.71 15.58
CA ARG A 218 -4.37 12.94 16.72
C ARG A 218 -3.23 12.24 17.46
N VAL A 219 -2.29 11.66 16.73
CA VAL A 219 -1.15 10.92 17.29
C VAL A 219 -0.13 11.86 17.92
N ASN A 220 0.16 12.99 17.28
CA ASN A 220 1.22 13.88 17.72
C ASN A 220 0.75 14.95 18.71
N TYR A 221 -0.51 15.39 18.61
CA TYR A 221 -1.01 16.54 19.37
C TYR A 221 -2.32 16.26 20.12
N GLY A 222 -2.79 15.00 20.17
CA GLY A 222 -4.04 14.64 20.85
C GLY A 222 -5.31 15.24 20.22
N ALA A 223 -5.21 15.89 19.07
CA ALA A 223 -6.31 16.60 18.43
C ALA A 223 -7.31 15.65 17.74
N GLY A 224 -8.39 16.24 17.19
CA GLY A 224 -9.30 15.52 16.31
C GLY A 224 -8.62 14.95 15.06
N ARG A 225 -9.31 14.01 14.39
CA ARG A 225 -8.84 13.50 13.09
C ARG A 225 -8.82 14.64 12.07
N CYS A 226 -7.71 14.78 11.36
CA CYS A 226 -7.52 15.84 10.34
C CYS A 226 -8.50 15.66 9.17
N GLN A 227 -8.49 14.51 8.52
CA GLN A 227 -9.45 14.13 7.49
C GLN A 227 -9.46 12.61 7.25
N GLY A 228 -10.47 12.12 6.53
CA GLY A 228 -10.50 10.75 6.03
C GLY A 228 -11.57 10.56 4.97
N LEU A 229 -11.44 9.48 4.20
CA LEU A 229 -12.33 9.14 3.09
C LEU A 229 -12.40 7.62 2.87
N ALA A 230 -13.45 7.19 2.16
CA ALA A 230 -13.54 5.81 1.67
C ALA A 230 -12.46 5.57 0.60
N ALA A 231 -11.71 4.47 0.73
CA ALA A 231 -10.58 4.21 -0.16
C ALA A 231 -11.03 4.01 -1.61
N ARG A 232 -12.13 3.25 -1.81
CA ARG A 232 -12.64 2.91 -3.15
C ARG A 232 -12.80 4.10 -4.08
N ALA A 233 -13.37 5.22 -3.62
CA ALA A 233 -13.59 6.38 -4.49
C ALA A 233 -12.28 6.98 -5.03
N LEU A 234 -11.23 6.99 -4.19
CA LEU A 234 -9.91 7.45 -4.59
C LEU A 234 -9.19 6.39 -5.44
N ASP A 235 -9.23 5.13 -5.00
CA ASP A 235 -8.61 4.00 -5.70
C ASP A 235 -9.15 3.88 -7.12
N ASP A 236 -10.48 3.89 -7.32
CA ASP A 236 -11.12 3.75 -8.62
C ASP A 236 -10.69 4.88 -9.59
N GLU A 237 -10.62 6.13 -9.09
CA GLU A 237 -10.22 7.28 -9.92
C GLU A 237 -8.72 7.27 -10.26
N VAL A 238 -7.85 6.94 -9.30
CA VAL A 238 -6.41 6.85 -9.56
C VAL A 238 -6.09 5.67 -10.48
N VAL A 239 -6.77 4.54 -10.32
CA VAL A 239 -6.64 3.39 -11.23
C VAL A 239 -7.06 3.78 -12.64
N ARG A 240 -8.20 4.49 -12.80
CA ARG A 240 -8.65 4.99 -14.11
C ARG A 240 -7.58 5.85 -14.77
N LEU A 241 -6.99 6.80 -14.04
CA LEU A 241 -5.93 7.66 -14.55
C LEU A 241 -4.64 6.89 -14.86
N ALA A 242 -4.27 5.92 -14.03
CA ALA A 242 -3.08 5.09 -14.25
C ALA A 242 -3.21 4.22 -15.49
N LEU A 243 -4.38 3.59 -15.69
CA LEU A 243 -4.65 2.81 -16.90
C LEU A 243 -4.69 3.68 -18.15
N LEU A 244 -5.22 4.91 -18.06
CA LEU A 244 -5.17 5.88 -19.16
C LEU A 244 -3.74 6.30 -19.50
N ALA A 245 -2.91 6.57 -18.50
CA ALA A 245 -1.50 6.92 -18.68
C ALA A 245 -0.67 5.77 -19.29
N LEU A 246 -1.12 4.53 -19.09
CA LEU A 246 -0.51 3.31 -19.64
C LEU A 246 -1.15 2.87 -20.96
N THR A 247 -2.06 3.64 -21.55
CA THR A 247 -2.57 3.32 -22.89
C THR A 247 -1.45 3.39 -23.93
N PRO A 248 -1.47 2.54 -24.97
CA PRO A 248 -0.43 2.55 -26.01
C PRO A 248 -0.21 3.94 -26.63
N SER A 249 -1.28 4.70 -26.89
CA SER A 249 -1.20 6.06 -27.44
C SER A 249 -0.51 7.05 -26.51
N ALA A 250 -0.72 6.94 -25.19
CA ALA A 250 0.00 7.75 -24.20
C ALA A 250 1.46 7.32 -24.07
N LEU A 251 1.75 6.02 -24.26
CA LEU A 251 3.07 5.44 -24.14
C LEU A 251 4.00 5.85 -25.30
N GLU A 252 3.51 5.98 -26.54
CA GLU A 252 4.35 6.33 -27.69
C GLU A 252 5.08 7.68 -27.51
N VAL A 253 4.43 8.67 -26.91
CA VAL A 253 5.07 9.96 -26.61
C VAL A 253 6.24 9.76 -25.65
N SER A 254 6.07 8.92 -24.63
CA SER A 254 7.12 8.62 -23.65
C SER A 254 8.26 7.81 -24.26
N LEU A 255 7.96 6.84 -25.13
CA LEU A 255 8.97 6.05 -25.84
C LEU A 255 9.79 6.90 -26.82
N ARG A 256 9.16 7.87 -27.49
CA ARG A 256 9.87 8.81 -28.37
C ARG A 256 10.84 9.69 -27.58
N VAL A 257 10.41 10.25 -26.46
CA VAL A 257 11.29 11.03 -25.57
C VAL A 257 12.45 10.16 -25.07
N ALA A 258 12.19 8.89 -24.72
CA ALA A 258 13.25 7.96 -24.31
C ALA A 258 14.27 7.69 -25.44
N ALA A 259 13.80 7.54 -26.68
CA ALA A 259 14.66 7.36 -27.84
C ALA A 259 15.52 8.61 -28.13
N ASP A 260 14.94 9.81 -28.03
CA ASP A 260 15.66 11.07 -28.22
C ASP A 260 16.75 11.25 -27.14
N LEU A 261 16.44 10.93 -25.87
CA LEU A 261 17.40 10.93 -24.77
C LEU A 261 18.53 9.92 -24.99
N GLN A 262 18.21 8.73 -25.50
CA GLN A 262 19.20 7.72 -25.83
C GLN A 262 20.17 8.23 -26.91
N GLY A 263 19.65 8.90 -27.95
CA GLY A 263 20.49 9.54 -28.96
C GLY A 263 21.42 10.61 -28.39
N GLN A 264 20.96 11.40 -27.41
CA GLN A 264 21.81 12.38 -26.72
C GLN A 264 22.90 11.71 -25.88
N ILE A 265 22.59 10.61 -25.18
CA ILE A 265 23.57 9.83 -24.42
C ILE A 265 24.65 9.28 -25.35
N GLU A 266 24.27 8.73 -26.50
CA GLU A 266 25.22 8.20 -27.49
C GLU A 266 26.14 9.28 -28.07
N GLN A 267 25.59 10.48 -28.33
CA GLN A 267 26.39 11.63 -28.75
C GLN A 267 27.39 12.06 -27.66
N ALA A 268 26.95 12.10 -26.39
CA ALA A 268 27.82 12.43 -25.26
C ALA A 268 28.92 11.37 -25.06
N GLU A 269 28.61 10.08 -25.21
CA GLU A 269 29.60 8.98 -25.19
C GLU A 269 30.64 9.12 -26.31
N GLY A 270 30.24 9.61 -27.49
CA GLY A 270 31.16 9.96 -28.56
C GLY A 270 32.16 11.06 -28.15
N GLN A 271 31.70 12.07 -27.42
CA GLN A 271 32.56 13.15 -26.90
C GLN A 271 33.50 12.64 -25.80
N TRP A 272 33.01 11.82 -24.88
CA TRP A 272 33.83 11.18 -23.83
C TRP A 272 34.97 10.36 -24.43
N ARG A 273 34.67 9.52 -25.43
CA ARG A 273 35.69 8.72 -26.13
C ARG A 273 36.81 9.59 -26.71
N ARG A 274 36.47 10.67 -27.42
CA ARG A 274 37.46 11.58 -28.02
C ARG A 274 38.31 12.29 -26.95
N ARG A 275 37.72 12.71 -25.83
CA ARG A 275 38.47 13.35 -24.72
C ARG A 275 39.44 12.37 -24.07
N LEU A 276 39.02 11.14 -23.80
CA LEU A 276 39.88 10.09 -23.24
C LEU A 276 41.00 9.71 -24.19
N GLU A 277 40.72 9.58 -25.49
CA GLU A 277 41.73 9.31 -26.51
C GLU A 277 42.80 10.40 -26.56
N ARG A 278 42.41 11.68 -26.55
CA ARG A 278 43.35 12.81 -26.47
C ARG A 278 44.19 12.77 -25.20
N ALA A 279 43.59 12.54 -24.03
CA ALA A 279 44.32 12.47 -22.77
C ALA A 279 45.32 11.30 -22.73
N ARG A 280 44.95 10.14 -23.29
CA ARG A 280 45.86 8.98 -23.46
C ARG A 280 47.03 9.33 -24.37
N PHE A 281 46.76 9.99 -25.50
CA PHE A 281 47.81 10.43 -26.42
C PHE A 281 48.77 11.43 -25.78
N GLU A 282 48.26 12.42 -25.04
CA GLU A 282 49.10 13.40 -24.33
C GLU A 282 49.96 12.75 -23.24
N ALA A 283 49.42 11.79 -22.48
CA ALA A 283 50.17 11.04 -21.48
C ALA A 283 51.26 10.14 -22.11
N ASP A 284 50.96 9.46 -23.22
CA ASP A 284 51.94 8.64 -23.93
C ASP A 284 53.04 9.50 -24.59
N ARG A 285 52.68 10.68 -25.11
CA ARG A 285 53.68 11.64 -25.63
C ARG A 285 54.61 12.12 -24.52
N ALA A 286 54.08 12.48 -23.35
CA ALA A 286 54.90 12.91 -22.21
C ALA A 286 55.83 11.78 -21.72
N ARG A 287 55.33 10.54 -21.68
CA ARG A 287 56.14 9.35 -21.38
C ARG A 287 57.32 9.20 -22.34
N ARG A 288 57.07 9.28 -23.66
CA ARG A 288 58.14 9.16 -24.67
C ARG A 288 59.18 10.28 -24.55
N GLN A 289 58.78 11.48 -24.16
CA GLN A 289 59.71 12.59 -23.92
C GLN A 289 60.60 12.32 -22.70
N TYR A 290 60.01 11.79 -21.62
CA TYR A 290 60.76 11.38 -20.44
C TYR A 290 61.73 10.22 -20.74
N ASP A 291 61.26 9.18 -21.44
CA ASP A 291 62.07 8.00 -21.81
C ASP A 291 63.25 8.33 -22.73
N ALA A 292 63.19 9.46 -23.46
CA ALA A 292 64.22 9.90 -24.39
C ALA A 292 65.33 10.76 -23.74
N VAL A 293 65.22 11.13 -22.46
CA VAL A 293 66.23 11.95 -21.77
C VAL A 293 67.34 11.09 -21.17
N GLU A 294 68.58 11.48 -21.44
CA GLU A 294 69.78 10.89 -20.85
C GLU A 294 69.81 11.08 -19.31
N PRO A 295 70.18 10.06 -18.52
CA PRO A 295 70.15 10.10 -17.05
C PRO A 295 70.99 11.22 -16.41
N GLU A 296 72.05 11.70 -17.09
CA GLU A 296 72.91 12.78 -16.59
C GLU A 296 72.17 14.14 -16.55
N ASN A 297 71.13 14.33 -17.36
CA ASN A 297 70.33 15.55 -17.43
C ASN A 297 69.24 15.62 -16.35
N ARG A 298 69.65 15.45 -15.09
CA ARG A 298 68.75 15.22 -13.94
C ARG A 298 67.69 16.31 -13.73
N LEU A 299 67.99 17.57 -14.03
CA LEU A 299 67.02 18.67 -13.91
C LEU A 299 65.91 18.59 -14.99
N VAL A 300 66.29 18.21 -16.22
CA VAL A 300 65.35 18.03 -17.34
C VAL A 300 64.49 16.80 -17.10
N ALA A 301 65.09 15.69 -16.66
CA ALA A 301 64.37 14.46 -16.32
C ALA A 301 63.28 14.69 -15.26
N ARG A 302 63.59 15.42 -14.16
CA ARG A 302 62.60 15.76 -13.12
C ARG A 302 61.45 16.62 -13.64
N THR A 303 61.73 17.51 -14.60
CA THR A 303 60.70 18.38 -15.18
C THR A 303 59.76 17.58 -16.09
N LEU A 304 60.31 16.67 -16.90
CA LEU A 304 59.53 15.79 -17.77
C LEU A 304 58.76 14.72 -16.98
N GLU A 305 59.33 14.21 -15.89
CA GLU A 305 58.67 13.32 -14.94
C GLU A 305 57.43 14.00 -14.33
N ALA A 306 57.58 15.21 -13.80
CA ALA A 306 56.47 15.98 -13.25
C ALA A 306 55.38 16.26 -14.30
N ALA A 307 55.77 16.60 -15.54
CA ALA A 307 54.83 16.79 -16.64
C ALA A 307 54.11 15.48 -17.02
N TRP A 308 54.80 14.34 -16.98
CA TRP A 308 54.19 13.04 -17.21
C TRP A 308 53.22 12.64 -16.09
N GLU A 309 53.59 12.85 -14.83
CA GLU A 309 52.73 12.65 -13.67
C GLU A 309 51.45 13.50 -13.76
N GLU A 310 51.57 14.76 -14.17
CA GLU A 310 50.42 15.66 -14.40
C GLU A 310 49.47 15.09 -15.47
N LYS A 311 50.01 14.64 -16.62
CA LYS A 311 49.19 14.05 -17.70
C LYS A 311 48.55 12.72 -17.29
N LEU A 312 49.25 11.90 -16.50
CA LEU A 312 48.69 10.67 -15.93
C LEU A 312 47.58 10.96 -14.92
N ALA A 313 47.74 11.98 -14.07
CA ALA A 313 46.71 12.42 -13.14
C ALA A 313 45.46 12.91 -13.89
N ALA A 314 45.62 13.76 -14.91
CA ALA A 314 44.52 14.25 -15.73
C ALA A 314 43.76 13.10 -16.45
N LEU A 315 44.48 12.09 -16.97
CA LEU A 315 43.86 10.91 -17.57
C LEU A 315 43.04 10.09 -16.55
N ARG A 316 43.57 9.93 -15.33
CA ARG A 316 42.87 9.22 -14.24
C ARG A 316 41.61 9.97 -13.84
N GLU A 317 41.71 11.28 -13.59
CA GLU A 317 40.56 12.12 -13.24
C GLU A 317 39.46 12.05 -14.30
N LEU A 318 39.82 12.16 -15.58
CA LEU A 318 38.88 12.07 -16.70
C LEU A 318 38.23 10.69 -16.82
N SER A 319 38.98 9.62 -16.52
CA SER A 319 38.45 8.24 -16.50
C SER A 319 37.47 8.04 -15.36
N ASP A 320 37.79 8.56 -14.18
CA ASP A 320 36.91 8.51 -13.00
C ASP A 320 35.63 9.35 -13.21
N GLU A 321 35.71 10.48 -13.92
CA GLU A 321 34.55 11.26 -14.36
C GLU A 321 33.66 10.48 -15.34
N HIS A 322 34.26 9.83 -16.34
CA HIS A 322 33.51 9.01 -17.30
C HIS A 322 32.82 7.84 -16.60
N GLU A 323 33.52 7.14 -15.70
CA GLU A 323 32.94 6.02 -14.95
C GLU A 323 31.78 6.50 -14.04
N ARG A 324 31.93 7.65 -13.38
CA ARG A 324 30.84 8.27 -12.63
C ARG A 324 29.64 8.61 -13.53
N SER A 325 29.90 9.13 -14.73
CA SER A 325 28.84 9.42 -15.70
C SER A 325 28.12 8.15 -16.15
N LEU A 326 28.85 7.09 -16.51
CA LEU A 326 28.29 5.79 -16.90
C LEU A 326 27.40 5.20 -15.81
N ARG A 327 27.84 5.29 -14.54
CA ARG A 327 27.04 4.82 -13.39
C ARG A 327 25.75 5.60 -13.17
N GLN A 328 25.64 6.83 -13.70
CA GLN A 328 24.45 7.67 -13.59
C GLN A 328 23.55 7.58 -14.82
N GLN A 329 24.01 6.96 -15.92
CA GLN A 329 23.23 6.85 -17.14
C GLN A 329 22.06 5.88 -16.95
N PRO A 330 20.85 6.23 -17.43
CA PRO A 330 19.73 5.31 -17.46
C PRO A 330 19.99 4.18 -18.47
N ARG A 331 19.50 2.97 -18.15
CA ARG A 331 19.58 1.83 -19.07
C ARG A 331 18.78 2.11 -20.34
N ALA A 332 19.42 1.90 -21.49
CA ALA A 332 18.77 1.94 -22.79
C ALA A 332 17.75 0.79 -22.93
N LEU A 333 16.56 1.08 -23.46
CA LEU A 333 15.56 0.08 -23.81
C LEU A 333 15.82 -0.40 -25.24
N SER A 334 16.06 -1.70 -25.41
CA SER A 334 16.17 -2.33 -26.73
C SER A 334 14.85 -2.28 -27.49
N ALA A 335 14.90 -2.41 -28.82
CA ALA A 335 13.70 -2.46 -29.66
C ALA A 335 12.74 -3.60 -29.24
N GLY A 336 13.30 -4.75 -28.82
CA GLY A 336 12.54 -5.89 -28.30
C GLY A 336 11.82 -5.56 -27.00
N GLU A 337 12.51 -4.93 -26.04
CA GLU A 337 11.88 -4.49 -24.78
C GLU A 337 10.80 -3.44 -25.02
N GLN A 338 11.02 -2.48 -25.93
CA GLN A 338 10.00 -1.50 -26.29
C GLN A 338 8.76 -2.15 -26.91
N ALA A 339 8.93 -3.15 -27.78
CA ALA A 339 7.83 -3.91 -28.35
C ALA A 339 7.08 -4.72 -27.28
N GLU A 340 7.79 -5.32 -26.33
CA GLU A 340 7.18 -6.03 -25.20
C GLU A 340 6.39 -5.09 -24.29
N ILE A 341 6.92 -3.90 -23.97
CA ILE A 341 6.20 -2.90 -23.17
C ILE A 341 4.91 -2.49 -23.88
N ARG A 342 4.93 -2.28 -25.20
CA ARG A 342 3.71 -1.96 -25.98
C ARG A 342 2.66 -3.06 -25.88
N ARG A 343 3.07 -4.33 -26.05
CA ARG A 343 2.17 -5.48 -25.91
C ARG A 343 1.57 -5.53 -24.51
N LEU A 344 2.41 -5.46 -23.47
CA LEU A 344 1.95 -5.49 -22.07
C LEU A 344 1.02 -4.33 -21.74
N ALA A 345 1.29 -3.13 -22.26
CA ALA A 345 0.44 -1.96 -22.10
C ALA A 345 -0.94 -2.15 -22.73
N ALA A 346 -1.01 -2.78 -23.90
CA ALA A 346 -2.29 -3.11 -24.55
C ALA A 346 -3.08 -4.17 -23.76
N ASP A 347 -2.41 -5.17 -23.20
CA ASP A 347 -3.05 -6.25 -22.46
C ASP A 347 -3.44 -5.85 -21.03
N LEU A 348 -2.77 -4.86 -20.44
CA LEU A 348 -2.90 -4.50 -19.02
C LEU A 348 -4.34 -4.22 -18.58
N PRO A 349 -5.20 -3.46 -19.31
CA PRO A 349 -6.58 -3.25 -18.89
C PRO A 349 -7.38 -4.55 -18.77
N SER A 350 -7.14 -5.52 -19.66
CA SER A 350 -7.82 -6.82 -19.61
C SER A 350 -7.33 -7.64 -18.42
N LEU A 351 -6.01 -7.76 -18.24
CA LEU A 351 -5.35 -8.41 -17.10
C LEU A 351 -5.81 -7.81 -15.78
N TRP A 352 -5.90 -6.49 -15.69
CA TRP A 352 -6.32 -5.78 -14.48
C TRP A 352 -7.69 -6.26 -13.96
N SER A 353 -8.60 -6.60 -14.86
CA SER A 353 -9.96 -7.05 -14.55
C SER A 353 -10.08 -8.55 -14.26
N MET A 354 -9.04 -9.34 -14.52
CA MET A 354 -9.10 -10.79 -14.34
C MET A 354 -9.24 -11.18 -12.86
N PRO A 355 -10.02 -12.23 -12.55
CA PRO A 355 -10.12 -12.78 -11.18
C PRO A 355 -8.80 -13.32 -10.63
N SER A 356 -7.91 -13.79 -11.51
CA SER A 356 -6.57 -14.30 -11.15
C SER A 356 -5.62 -13.19 -10.68
N THR A 357 -5.82 -11.95 -11.15
CA THR A 357 -5.02 -10.80 -10.74
C THR A 357 -5.45 -10.35 -9.35
N THR A 358 -4.53 -10.45 -8.40
CA THR A 358 -4.79 -10.13 -7.00
C THR A 358 -4.65 -8.64 -6.73
N ASP A 359 -5.20 -8.17 -5.61
CA ASP A 359 -4.96 -6.80 -5.14
C ASP A 359 -3.49 -6.55 -4.80
N ALA A 360 -2.68 -7.59 -4.56
CA ALA A 360 -1.25 -7.41 -4.38
C ALA A 360 -0.58 -7.03 -5.72
N ASP A 361 -0.89 -7.77 -6.79
CA ASP A 361 -0.37 -7.52 -8.14
C ASP A 361 -0.75 -6.12 -8.63
N ARG A 362 -2.02 -5.74 -8.44
CA ARG A 362 -2.52 -4.38 -8.76
C ARG A 362 -1.73 -3.28 -8.07
N LYS A 363 -1.37 -3.49 -6.80
CA LYS A 363 -0.56 -2.51 -6.03
C LYS A 363 0.85 -2.41 -6.54
N GLU A 364 1.46 -3.53 -6.93
CA GLU A 364 2.81 -3.53 -7.47
C GLU A 364 2.87 -2.73 -8.75
N VAL A 365 1.93 -2.95 -9.67
CA VAL A 365 1.81 -2.16 -10.91
C VAL A 365 1.64 -0.67 -10.61
N LEU A 366 0.68 -0.28 -9.76
CA LEU A 366 0.45 1.13 -9.41
C LEU A 366 1.67 1.78 -8.78
N ARG A 367 2.45 1.03 -8.00
CA ARG A 367 3.68 1.53 -7.38
C ARG A 367 4.82 1.70 -8.38
N GLN A 368 4.79 1.08 -9.56
CA GLN A 368 5.78 1.39 -10.59
C GLN A 368 5.52 2.74 -11.26
N VAL A 369 4.27 3.21 -11.30
CA VAL A 369 3.87 4.40 -12.05
C VAL A 369 3.52 5.61 -11.20
N ILE A 370 3.04 5.44 -9.98
CA ILE A 370 2.58 6.54 -9.11
C ILE A 370 3.56 6.76 -7.97
N GLU A 371 4.22 7.91 -7.92
CA GLU A 371 5.11 8.26 -6.81
C GLU A 371 4.33 8.53 -5.52
N GLU A 372 3.33 9.41 -5.59
CA GLU A 372 2.53 9.89 -4.46
C GLU A 372 1.12 10.31 -4.91
N VAL A 373 0.11 10.08 -4.04
CA VAL A 373 -1.25 10.61 -4.23
C VAL A 373 -1.58 11.55 -3.09
N THR A 374 -1.59 12.85 -3.34
CA THR A 374 -2.05 13.84 -2.35
C THR A 374 -3.56 14.02 -2.46
N VAL A 375 -4.29 13.86 -1.36
CA VAL A 375 -5.75 14.03 -1.32
C VAL A 375 -6.19 15.09 -0.31
N THR A 376 -7.10 15.96 -0.74
CA THR A 376 -7.72 17.00 0.08
C THR A 376 -9.23 16.88 0.00
N VAL A 377 -9.86 16.65 1.14
CA VAL A 377 -11.32 16.70 1.27
C VAL A 377 -11.76 18.16 1.28
N GLU A 378 -12.73 18.53 0.46
CA GLU A 378 -13.30 19.88 0.44
C GLU A 378 -14.26 20.08 1.62
N GLY A 379 -13.84 20.85 2.63
CA GLY A 379 -14.65 21.11 3.82
C GLY A 379 -15.16 19.83 4.49
N ARG A 380 -16.49 19.66 4.52
CA ARG A 380 -17.20 18.46 5.01
C ARG A 380 -18.02 17.76 3.92
N THR A 381 -17.79 18.10 2.65
CA THR A 381 -18.63 17.68 1.52
C THR A 381 -18.30 16.27 1.02
N GLU A 382 -18.98 15.83 -0.03
CA GLU A 382 -18.63 14.62 -0.79
C GLU A 382 -17.48 14.83 -1.78
N TRP A 383 -17.00 16.05 -1.98
CA TRP A 383 -15.97 16.35 -2.96
C TRP A 383 -14.57 16.25 -2.37
N CYS A 384 -13.65 15.70 -3.15
CA CYS A 384 -12.23 15.60 -2.82
C CYS A 384 -11.41 15.97 -4.06
N GLU A 385 -10.33 16.71 -3.85
CA GLU A 385 -9.28 16.92 -4.83
C GLU A 385 -8.19 15.88 -4.62
N ALA A 386 -7.79 15.19 -5.68
CA ALA A 386 -6.65 14.30 -5.73
C ALA A 386 -5.60 14.86 -6.70
N ARG A 387 -4.35 14.92 -6.25
CA ARG A 387 -3.17 15.24 -7.06
C ARG A 387 -2.30 14.00 -7.12
N ASN A 388 -2.13 13.43 -8.30
CA ASN A 388 -1.31 12.25 -8.53
C ASN A 388 0.02 12.70 -9.10
N ARG A 389 1.10 12.45 -8.36
CA ARG A 389 2.47 12.61 -8.84
C ARG A 389 2.92 11.29 -9.44
N TRP A 390 3.29 11.32 -10.71
CA TRP A 390 3.76 10.14 -11.43
C TRP A 390 5.27 10.01 -11.31
N VAL A 391 5.75 8.77 -11.44
CA VAL A 391 7.18 8.52 -11.62
C VAL A 391 7.61 9.22 -12.91
N GLY A 392 8.65 10.06 -12.82
CA GLY A 392 9.05 10.98 -13.90
C GLY A 392 8.66 12.45 -13.64
N GLY A 393 7.98 12.75 -12.54
CA GLY A 393 7.80 14.12 -12.03
C GLY A 393 6.57 14.87 -12.54
N SER A 394 5.79 14.29 -13.47
CA SER A 394 4.53 14.90 -13.91
C SER A 394 3.44 14.82 -12.84
N GLU A 395 2.50 15.76 -12.86
CA GLU A 395 1.37 15.81 -11.93
C GLU A 395 0.05 15.84 -12.71
N THR A 396 -0.94 15.07 -12.24
CA THR A 396 -2.33 15.18 -12.71
C THR A 396 -3.25 15.51 -11.56
N ARG A 397 -4.30 16.29 -11.83
CA ARG A 397 -5.31 16.67 -10.83
C ARG A 397 -6.66 16.13 -11.23
N ALA A 398 -7.38 15.59 -10.26
CA ALA A 398 -8.73 15.09 -10.45
C ALA A 398 -9.60 15.49 -9.25
N ARG A 399 -10.83 15.89 -9.55
CA ARG A 399 -11.86 16.09 -8.53
C ARG A 399 -12.79 14.90 -8.54
N LEU A 400 -12.93 14.24 -7.39
CA LEU A 400 -13.70 13.00 -7.27
C LEU A 400 -14.74 13.11 -6.17
N ARG A 401 -15.77 12.28 -6.31
CA ARG A 401 -16.90 12.22 -5.38
C ARG A 401 -16.80 10.99 -4.50
N ARG A 402 -16.87 11.17 -3.18
CA ARG A 402 -16.84 10.09 -2.19
C ARG A 402 -18.22 9.86 -1.56
N PRO A 403 -18.51 8.66 -1.07
CA PRO A 403 -19.68 8.46 -0.23
C PRO A 403 -19.52 9.18 1.11
N VAL A 404 -20.59 9.86 1.54
CA VAL A 404 -20.71 10.54 2.84
C VAL A 404 -21.76 9.86 3.71
N ALA A 405 -21.64 10.04 5.03
CA ALA A 405 -22.51 9.36 5.99
C ALA A 405 -23.85 10.10 6.21
N ARG A 406 -23.86 11.42 6.04
CA ARG A 406 -25.02 12.26 6.30
C ARG A 406 -25.37 13.13 5.09
N LEU A 407 -26.63 13.56 5.01
CA LEU A 407 -27.13 14.35 3.87
C LEU A 407 -26.62 15.78 3.90
N GLU A 408 -26.39 16.31 5.09
CA GLU A 408 -25.85 17.66 5.33
C GLU A 408 -24.39 17.78 4.86
N GLN A 409 -23.77 16.64 4.50
CA GLN A 409 -22.45 16.57 3.89
C GLN A 409 -22.51 16.51 2.37
N LEU A 410 -23.70 16.51 1.76
CA LEU A 410 -23.83 16.69 0.32
C LEU A 410 -23.81 18.19 0.04
N ALA A 411 -23.00 18.62 -0.93
CA ALA A 411 -22.99 19.99 -1.43
C ALA A 411 -24.40 20.41 -1.88
N ASP A 412 -25.11 19.50 -2.55
CA ASP A 412 -26.51 19.68 -2.97
C ASP A 412 -27.52 19.15 -1.93
N GLY A 413 -27.14 18.98 -0.66
CA GLY A 413 -27.99 18.36 0.36
C GLY A 413 -29.31 19.11 0.60
N GLU A 414 -29.24 20.44 0.67
CA GLU A 414 -30.44 21.28 0.85
C GLU A 414 -31.31 21.32 -0.41
N ARG A 415 -30.69 21.35 -1.60
CA ARG A 415 -31.41 21.23 -2.87
C ARG A 415 -32.16 19.90 -2.96
N LEU A 416 -31.50 18.80 -2.58
CA LEU A 416 -32.11 17.47 -2.53
C LEU A 416 -33.29 17.44 -1.55
N ARG A 417 -33.14 18.06 -0.36
CA ARG A 417 -34.24 18.17 0.61
C ARG A 417 -35.42 18.94 0.01
N ARG A 418 -35.20 20.14 -0.52
CA ARG A 418 -36.24 20.98 -1.13
C ARG A 418 -36.99 20.23 -2.23
N ARG A 419 -36.26 19.59 -3.14
CA ARG A 419 -36.89 18.88 -4.25
C ARG A 419 -37.67 17.63 -3.81
N VAL A 420 -37.21 16.92 -2.78
CA VAL A 420 -37.99 15.82 -2.17
C VAL A 420 -39.29 16.34 -1.56
N VAL A 421 -39.27 17.50 -0.88
CA VAL A 421 -40.48 18.14 -0.32
C VAL A 421 -41.45 18.49 -1.43
N GLU A 422 -40.97 19.20 -2.46
CA GLU A 422 -41.79 19.72 -3.56
C GLU A 422 -42.43 18.58 -4.38
N LEU A 423 -41.64 17.61 -4.83
CA LEU A 423 -42.16 16.45 -5.58
C LEU A 423 -43.14 15.59 -4.77
N ARG A 424 -43.00 15.57 -3.44
CA ARG A 424 -43.95 14.88 -2.56
C ARG A 424 -45.21 15.71 -2.29
N GLY A 425 -45.10 17.03 -2.28
CA GLY A 425 -46.23 17.96 -2.28
C GLY A 425 -47.08 17.84 -3.55
N GLU A 426 -46.43 17.63 -4.70
CA GLU A 426 -47.07 17.33 -6.00
C GLU A 426 -47.75 15.93 -6.03
N GLY A 427 -47.64 15.13 -4.96
CA GLY A 427 -48.33 13.84 -4.84
C GLY A 427 -47.61 12.64 -5.49
N LEU A 428 -46.40 12.83 -6.03
CA LEU A 428 -45.68 11.76 -6.74
C LEU A 428 -45.28 10.61 -5.79
N SER A 429 -45.33 9.37 -6.30
CA SER A 429 -44.86 8.18 -5.59
C SER A 429 -43.34 8.21 -5.35
N ALA A 430 -42.85 7.50 -4.32
CA ALA A 430 -41.42 7.46 -4.00
C ALA A 430 -40.53 6.99 -5.16
N THR A 431 -41.07 6.13 -6.05
CA THR A 431 -40.39 5.68 -7.27
C THR A 431 -40.26 6.80 -8.29
N ARG A 432 -41.34 7.53 -8.58
CA ARG A 432 -41.32 8.67 -9.51
C ARG A 432 -40.45 9.81 -9.00
N VAL A 433 -40.47 10.07 -7.70
CA VAL A 433 -39.55 11.02 -7.07
C VAL A 433 -38.09 10.59 -7.27
N ALA A 434 -37.78 9.30 -7.07
CA ALA A 434 -36.43 8.79 -7.27
C ALA A 434 -35.94 8.94 -8.71
N GLU A 435 -36.79 8.59 -9.70
CA GLU A 435 -36.51 8.77 -11.13
C GLU A 435 -36.23 10.23 -11.47
N ARG A 436 -37.07 11.16 -10.97
CA ARG A 436 -36.94 12.58 -11.26
C ARG A 436 -35.68 13.18 -10.66
N LEU A 437 -35.37 12.87 -9.40
CA LEU A 437 -34.15 13.34 -8.75
C LEU A 437 -32.89 12.81 -9.43
N ASP A 438 -32.93 11.56 -9.91
CA ASP A 438 -31.81 10.97 -10.63
C ASP A 438 -31.59 11.62 -12.01
N ALA A 439 -32.67 11.96 -12.72
CA ALA A 439 -32.65 12.73 -13.96
C ALA A 439 -32.17 14.18 -13.77
N GLU A 440 -32.45 14.79 -12.61
CA GLU A 440 -31.92 16.11 -12.23
C GLU A 440 -30.44 16.08 -11.80
N GLY A 441 -29.78 14.91 -11.84
CA GLY A 441 -28.37 14.72 -11.50
C GLY A 441 -28.08 14.61 -10.00
N LEU A 442 -29.11 14.62 -9.15
CA LEU A 442 -28.94 14.46 -7.71
C LEU A 442 -28.55 13.01 -7.37
N ARG A 443 -27.76 12.84 -6.31
CA ARG A 443 -27.22 11.54 -5.88
C ARG A 443 -27.41 11.31 -4.39
N ALA A 444 -27.42 10.03 -4.01
CA ALA A 444 -27.55 9.64 -2.62
C ALA A 444 -26.26 9.92 -1.81
N ALA A 445 -26.40 10.15 -0.51
CA ALA A 445 -25.27 10.36 0.41
C ALA A 445 -24.24 9.22 0.35
N ALA A 446 -24.71 7.97 0.26
CA ALA A 446 -23.84 6.79 0.15
C ALA A 446 -23.18 6.63 -1.23
N GLY A 447 -23.37 7.59 -2.16
CA GLY A 447 -23.01 7.49 -3.56
C GLY A 447 -24.08 6.77 -4.40
N GLY A 448 -24.02 6.98 -5.72
CA GLY A 448 -24.91 6.32 -6.68
C GLY A 448 -26.30 6.97 -6.85
N ARG A 449 -27.15 6.29 -7.61
CA ARG A 449 -28.51 6.73 -7.97
C ARG A 449 -29.42 6.81 -6.75
N ILE A 450 -30.35 7.75 -6.76
CA ILE A 450 -31.37 7.84 -5.72
C ILE A 450 -32.42 6.76 -5.97
N THR A 451 -32.69 5.93 -4.97
CA THR A 451 -33.67 4.83 -5.06
C THR A 451 -34.96 5.18 -4.33
N ALA A 452 -36.07 4.50 -4.67
CA ALA A 452 -37.35 4.66 -3.96
C ALA A 452 -37.21 4.43 -2.44
N ALA A 453 -36.39 3.46 -2.03
CA ALA A 453 -36.08 3.20 -0.62
C ALA A 453 -35.33 4.36 0.05
N THR A 454 -34.43 5.02 -0.68
CA THR A 454 -33.74 6.22 -0.22
C THR A 454 -34.72 7.36 -0.04
N VAL A 455 -35.59 7.60 -1.02
CA VAL A 455 -36.66 8.60 -0.93
C VAL A 455 -37.59 8.31 0.24
N ALA A 456 -38.08 7.08 0.42
CA ALA A 456 -38.96 6.72 1.54
C ALA A 456 -38.33 6.99 2.92
N ARG A 457 -37.02 6.82 3.05
CA ARG A 457 -36.28 7.18 4.27
C ARG A 457 -36.13 8.70 4.44
N LEU A 458 -35.92 9.44 3.35
CA LEU A 458 -35.89 10.91 3.37
C LEU A 458 -37.25 11.49 3.76
N VAL A 459 -38.32 10.97 3.16
CA VAL A 459 -39.71 11.35 3.45
C VAL A 459 -40.04 11.17 4.93
N ARG A 460 -39.67 10.00 5.52
CA ARG A 460 -39.81 9.78 6.97
C ARG A 460 -38.97 10.74 7.80
N ARG A 461 -37.70 10.95 7.41
CA ARG A 461 -36.78 11.86 8.13
C ARG A 461 -37.28 13.30 8.13
N TYR A 462 -37.88 13.76 7.04
CA TYR A 462 -38.36 15.13 6.88
C TYR A 462 -39.78 15.34 7.41
N GLY A 463 -40.40 14.33 8.03
CA GLY A 463 -41.80 14.44 8.49
C GLY A 463 -42.81 14.55 7.35
N LEU A 464 -42.41 14.27 6.11
CA LEU A 464 -43.27 14.28 4.92
C LEU A 464 -43.99 12.95 4.71
N ALA A 465 -43.78 12.00 5.63
CA ALA A 465 -44.61 10.82 5.66
C ALA A 465 -46.03 11.35 5.84
N ARG A 466 -46.89 11.16 4.83
CA ARG A 466 -48.31 11.42 4.98
C ARG A 466 -48.71 10.79 6.32
N GLU A 467 -49.37 11.56 7.18
CA GLU A 467 -50.20 10.97 8.23
C GLU A 467 -50.93 9.80 7.57
N ARG A 468 -51.00 8.66 8.28
CA ARG A 468 -51.81 7.53 7.80
C ARG A 468 -53.08 8.17 7.25
N PRO A 469 -53.42 8.01 5.95
CA PRO A 469 -54.67 8.57 5.46
C PRO A 469 -55.68 8.09 6.46
N ASP A 470 -56.31 9.04 7.15
CA ASP A 470 -57.33 8.72 8.12
C ASP A 470 -58.33 7.79 7.45
N ALA A 471 -59.10 7.10 8.28
CA ALA A 471 -60.18 6.21 7.93
C ALA A 471 -61.26 6.79 6.98
N ALA A 472 -60.97 7.81 6.15
CA ALA A 472 -61.70 8.24 4.98
C ALA A 472 -62.01 7.04 4.08
N GLY A 473 -63.22 6.51 4.27
CA GLY A 473 -63.73 5.35 3.56
C GLY A 473 -63.81 4.06 4.37
N VAL A 474 -63.34 3.99 5.62
CA VAL A 474 -63.57 2.85 6.53
C VAL A 474 -64.82 3.14 7.37
N ARG A 475 -65.89 2.38 7.14
CA ARG A 475 -67.18 2.58 7.83
C ARG A 475 -67.13 1.98 9.24
N ARG A 476 -68.06 2.40 10.11
CA ARG A 476 -68.17 1.88 11.48
C ARG A 476 -68.40 0.36 11.45
N GLY A 477 -67.47 -0.40 12.05
CA GLY A 477 -67.49 -1.88 12.02
C GLY A 477 -66.68 -2.50 10.87
N GLU A 478 -65.99 -1.70 10.07
CA GLU A 478 -64.97 -2.13 9.11
C GLU A 478 -63.57 -1.92 9.66
N TRP A 479 -62.61 -2.74 9.23
CA TRP A 479 -61.24 -2.70 9.75
C TRP A 479 -60.21 -2.79 8.62
N LEU A 480 -59.20 -1.94 8.67
CA LEU A 480 -57.99 -2.12 7.85
C LEU A 480 -57.24 -3.36 8.32
N VAL A 481 -56.70 -4.13 7.38
CA VAL A 481 -55.99 -5.39 7.67
C VAL A 481 -54.89 -5.24 8.75
N PRO A 482 -54.01 -4.21 8.73
CA PRO A 482 -53.00 -4.04 9.77
C PRO A 482 -53.58 -3.76 11.16
N ASP A 483 -54.69 -3.02 11.23
CA ASP A 483 -55.31 -2.64 12.50
C ASP A 483 -56.12 -3.81 13.08
N LEU A 484 -56.79 -4.59 12.23
CA LEU A 484 -57.45 -5.85 12.62
C LEU A 484 -56.44 -6.89 13.11
N ALA A 485 -55.32 -7.05 12.39
CA ALA A 485 -54.25 -7.95 12.75
C ALA A 485 -53.68 -7.62 14.14
N LYS A 486 -53.44 -6.33 14.39
CA LYS A 486 -52.98 -5.84 15.70
C LYS A 486 -54.02 -6.06 16.80
N ARG A 487 -55.31 -5.80 16.52
CA ARG A 487 -56.43 -6.00 17.45
C ARG A 487 -56.59 -7.46 17.87
N LEU A 488 -56.42 -8.38 16.91
CA LEU A 488 -56.57 -9.82 17.10
C LEU A 488 -55.26 -10.53 17.51
N GLY A 489 -54.13 -9.83 17.56
CA GLY A 489 -52.83 -10.43 17.91
C GLY A 489 -52.31 -11.44 16.88
N VAL A 490 -52.67 -11.30 15.60
CA VAL A 490 -52.26 -12.21 14.51
C VAL A 490 -51.43 -11.49 13.45
N PRO A 491 -50.57 -12.20 12.68
CA PRO A 491 -49.86 -11.62 11.56
C PRO A 491 -50.82 -11.08 10.47
N PRO A 492 -50.54 -9.93 9.82
CA PRO A 492 -51.36 -9.41 8.72
C PRO A 492 -51.59 -10.41 7.58
N GLY A 493 -50.61 -11.28 7.32
CA GLY A 493 -50.73 -12.35 6.32
C GLY A 493 -51.89 -13.33 6.59
N THR A 494 -52.18 -13.60 7.86
CA THR A 494 -53.30 -14.45 8.27
C THR A 494 -54.64 -13.83 7.93
N VAL A 495 -54.79 -12.53 8.14
CA VAL A 495 -56.01 -11.78 7.79
C VAL A 495 -56.19 -11.72 6.26
N TYR A 496 -55.11 -11.55 5.49
CA TYR A 496 -55.17 -11.65 4.04
C TYR A 496 -55.55 -13.07 3.55
N SER A 497 -55.13 -14.11 4.26
CA SER A 497 -55.53 -15.49 3.97
C SER A 497 -57.02 -15.71 4.24
N TRP A 498 -57.54 -15.19 5.35
CA TRP A 498 -58.97 -15.26 5.66
C TRP A 498 -59.84 -14.55 4.63
N ALA A 499 -59.42 -13.38 4.16
CA ALA A 499 -60.14 -12.67 3.10
C ALA A 499 -60.10 -13.43 1.76
N ARG A 500 -58.96 -14.05 1.41
CA ARG A 500 -58.83 -14.88 0.20
C ARG A 500 -59.66 -16.16 0.27
N ARG A 501 -59.73 -16.81 1.44
CA ARG A 501 -60.57 -17.99 1.71
C ARG A 501 -62.05 -17.62 1.92
N GLY A 502 -62.40 -16.33 1.85
CA GLY A 502 -63.75 -15.80 2.07
C GLY A 502 -64.32 -15.99 3.49
N VAL A 503 -63.46 -16.33 4.46
CA VAL A 503 -63.84 -16.46 5.89
C VAL A 503 -64.32 -15.12 6.46
N VAL A 504 -63.76 -14.03 5.94
CA VAL A 504 -64.16 -12.66 6.25
C VAL A 504 -64.43 -11.91 4.96
N SER A 505 -65.50 -11.12 4.95
CA SER A 505 -65.84 -10.27 3.80
C SER A 505 -64.83 -9.14 3.69
N ALA A 506 -64.46 -8.78 2.46
CA ALA A 506 -63.48 -7.73 2.23
C ALA A 506 -63.89 -6.88 1.03
N ARG A 507 -63.66 -5.56 1.11
CA ARG A 507 -63.74 -4.66 -0.06
C ARG A 507 -62.46 -3.87 -0.20
N ARG A 508 -62.21 -3.39 -1.42
CA ARG A 508 -61.07 -2.49 -1.68
C ARG A 508 -61.48 -1.04 -1.53
N ILE A 509 -60.61 -0.23 -0.94
CA ILE A 509 -60.74 1.24 -0.89
C ILE A 509 -59.55 1.90 -1.59
N GLY A 510 -59.82 2.99 -2.32
CA GLY A 510 -58.85 3.77 -3.08
C GLY A 510 -58.89 3.49 -4.59
N GLU A 511 -58.69 4.53 -5.40
CA GLU A 511 -58.62 4.44 -6.87
C GLU A 511 -57.17 4.22 -7.37
N GLY A 512 -57.05 3.43 -8.45
CA GLY A 512 -55.82 3.17 -9.19
C GLY A 512 -54.78 2.31 -8.46
N GLY A 513 -54.57 1.04 -8.89
CA GLY A 513 -53.40 0.16 -8.61
C GLY A 513 -52.98 -0.12 -7.14
N HIS A 514 -53.46 0.65 -6.18
CA HIS A 514 -53.06 0.72 -4.78
C HIS A 514 -54.27 0.54 -3.85
N GLY A 515 -55.33 -0.12 -4.34
CA GLY A 515 -56.53 -0.41 -3.57
C GLY A 515 -56.20 -1.23 -2.31
N ARG A 516 -56.52 -0.69 -1.14
CA ARG A 516 -56.29 -1.35 0.16
C ARG A 516 -57.45 -2.26 0.51
N LEU A 517 -57.15 -3.42 1.07
CA LEU A 517 -58.17 -4.36 1.54
C LEU A 517 -58.71 -3.92 2.91
N VAL A 518 -60.02 -3.75 3.00
CA VAL A 518 -60.78 -3.46 4.23
C VAL A 518 -61.65 -4.65 4.52
N ILE A 519 -61.59 -5.15 5.75
CA ILE A 519 -62.40 -6.26 6.22
C ILE A 519 -63.74 -5.73 6.74
N THR A 520 -64.83 -6.33 6.28
CA THR A 520 -66.21 -5.94 6.58
C THR A 520 -66.94 -7.09 7.29
N GLY A 521 -68.07 -6.80 7.95
CA GLY A 521 -68.93 -7.84 8.54
C GLY A 521 -68.43 -8.48 9.84
N LEU A 522 -67.50 -7.83 10.54
CA LEU A 522 -66.98 -8.26 11.85
C LEU A 522 -67.46 -7.39 13.03
N GLY A 523 -68.18 -6.29 12.76
CA GLY A 523 -68.69 -5.38 13.78
C GLY A 523 -67.61 -4.55 14.48
N GLY A 524 -68.03 -3.76 15.49
CA GLY A 524 -67.15 -2.82 16.21
C GLY A 524 -66.19 -3.47 17.23
N ARG A 525 -66.36 -4.76 17.54
CA ARG A 525 -65.49 -5.54 18.43
C ARG A 525 -65.24 -6.93 17.82
N PRO A 526 -64.31 -7.03 16.85
CA PRO A 526 -63.98 -8.33 16.24
C PRO A 526 -63.29 -9.22 17.28
N ASP A 527 -63.70 -10.49 17.33
CA ASP A 527 -63.15 -11.52 18.20
C ASP A 527 -62.64 -12.70 17.35
N LEU A 528 -61.47 -13.23 17.72
CA LEU A 528 -60.87 -14.41 17.11
C LEU A 528 -61.78 -15.63 17.24
N GLY A 529 -62.50 -15.78 18.36
CA GLY A 529 -63.43 -16.88 18.58
C GLY A 529 -64.56 -16.90 17.55
N ALA A 530 -65.13 -15.74 17.23
CA ALA A 530 -66.18 -15.60 16.23
C ALA A 530 -65.68 -15.91 14.80
N ILE A 531 -64.43 -15.54 14.47
CA ILE A 531 -63.83 -15.82 13.16
C ILE A 531 -63.50 -17.31 13.04
N ARG A 532 -62.99 -17.95 14.09
CA ARG A 532 -62.70 -19.40 14.10
C ARG A 532 -63.97 -20.23 13.92
N ARG A 533 -65.10 -19.83 14.51
CA ARG A 533 -66.41 -20.48 14.26
C ARG A 533 -66.86 -20.38 12.80
N ARG A 534 -66.57 -19.26 12.11
CA ARG A 534 -66.82 -19.13 10.66
C ARG A 534 -65.89 -19.98 9.81
N MET A 535 -64.67 -20.27 10.29
CA MET A 535 -63.74 -21.20 9.63
C MET A 535 -64.22 -22.65 9.76
N SER A 536 -64.66 -23.07 10.96
CA SER A 536 -65.11 -24.44 11.20
C SER A 536 -66.41 -24.79 10.45
N VAL A 537 -67.32 -23.84 10.28
CA VAL A 537 -68.56 -24.06 9.49
C VAL A 537 -68.26 -24.24 7.99
N ARG A 538 -67.27 -23.52 7.45
CA ARG A 538 -66.88 -23.66 6.04
C ARG A 538 -66.05 -24.90 5.71
N GLU A 539 -65.23 -25.36 6.65
CA GLU A 539 -64.50 -26.63 6.50
C GLU A 539 -65.43 -27.86 6.50
N VAL A 540 -66.68 -27.71 6.96
CA VAL A 540 -67.72 -28.75 6.87
C VAL A 540 -68.48 -28.72 5.53
N GLU A 541 -68.63 -27.55 4.90
CA GLU A 541 -69.31 -27.42 3.60
C GLU A 541 -68.41 -27.74 2.39
N HIS A 542 -67.09 -27.60 2.52
CA HIS A 542 -66.14 -27.94 1.46
C HIS A 542 -65.16 -28.98 2.02
N GLY A 543 -65.46 -30.26 1.80
CA GLY A 543 -64.60 -31.39 2.16
C GLY A 543 -63.18 -31.26 1.57
N PRO A 544 -62.21 -32.05 2.07
CA PRO A 544 -60.80 -31.85 1.78
C PRO A 544 -60.53 -32.02 0.28
N SER A 545 -60.15 -30.94 -0.37
CA SER A 545 -59.53 -30.97 -1.70
C SER A 545 -58.17 -31.66 -1.58
N THR A 546 -58.08 -32.90 -2.04
CA THR A 546 -56.83 -33.53 -2.48
C THR A 546 -56.30 -32.86 -3.74
N CYS A 547 -55.00 -32.96 -3.99
CA CYS A 547 -54.18 -32.36 -5.06
C CYS A 547 -53.84 -30.87 -4.85
N ASP A 548 -52.59 -30.37 -4.88
CA ASP A 548 -51.32 -30.95 -5.34
C ASP A 548 -50.10 -30.37 -4.60
N ALA A 549 -49.07 -31.22 -4.46
CA ALA A 549 -47.70 -30.83 -4.23
C ALA A 549 -47.08 -30.45 -5.58
N GLU A 550 -46.45 -29.27 -5.67
CA GLU A 550 -45.19 -28.99 -6.40
C GLU A 550 -44.89 -27.48 -6.45
N ALA A 551 -43.58 -27.17 -6.35
CA ALA A 551 -42.87 -25.89 -6.42
C ALA A 551 -42.78 -25.02 -5.14
#